data_AF-A0A7V8WY47-F1
#
_entry.id   AF-A0A7V8WY47-F1
#
_cell.length_a   1.000
_cell.length_b   1.000
_cell.length_c   1.000
_cell.angle_alpha   90.00
_cell.angle_beta   90.00
_cell.angle_gamma   90.00
#
_symmetry.space_group_name_H-M   'P 1'
#
loop_
_entity.id
_entity.type
_entity.pdbx_description
1 polymer ?
#
loop_
_entity_poly.entity_id
_entity_poly.type
_entity_poly.pdbx_seq_one_letter_code
_entity_poly.pdbx_strand_id
1 'polypeptide(L)'
;MARRSRPAPRPTWTPNQIVAHNLSKARLLRGWTQTQAAEALEPYLGTRLSPASWSAMERSVDGGRIREITADELVAFARGFELPVGFFLTPPSAWENHAVKTPDTGEHGLEPIELFDHIIGTDESLAEWEQYLKSWPAPGHTASIAPDGAVANSRRIQEDVHPRLAGPAALRARLLIQQQFGDLDAARRVLERLATALEQLGDPDAEATDVEKEQ
;
A
#
# COMPACT_ATOMS: atom_id res chain seq x y z
N MET A 1 -0.28 -23.61 -43.87
CA MET A 1 -0.85 -23.02 -42.64
C MET A 1 0.28 -22.82 -41.64
N ALA A 2 0.69 -21.58 -41.39
CA ALA A 2 1.73 -21.28 -40.41
C ALA A 2 1.16 -21.47 -39.00
N ARG A 3 1.79 -22.33 -38.19
CA ARG A 3 1.49 -22.44 -36.76
C ARG A 3 1.78 -21.08 -36.12
N ARG A 4 0.75 -20.36 -35.69
CA ARG A 4 0.90 -19.20 -34.80
C ARG A 4 1.67 -19.69 -33.57
N SER A 5 2.90 -19.20 -33.41
CA SER A 5 3.70 -19.43 -32.20
C SER A 5 2.89 -18.94 -31.00
N ARG A 6 2.66 -19.81 -30.01
CA ARG A 6 2.01 -19.44 -28.75
C ARG A 6 2.94 -18.41 -28.06
N PRO A 7 2.43 -17.23 -27.64
CA PRO A 7 3.27 -16.25 -26.96
C PRO A 7 3.94 -16.91 -25.75
N ALA A 8 5.22 -16.57 -25.53
CA ALA A 8 5.99 -17.12 -24.41
C ALA A 8 5.24 -16.84 -23.09
N PRO A 9 5.19 -17.82 -22.17
CA PRO A 9 4.50 -17.63 -20.89
C PRO A 9 5.14 -16.47 -20.12
N ARG A 10 4.29 -15.59 -19.58
CA ARG A 10 4.68 -14.46 -18.75
C ARG A 10 5.42 -14.98 -17.51
N PRO A 11 6.54 -14.37 -17.08
CA PRO A 11 7.18 -14.76 -15.83
C PRO A 11 6.23 -14.55 -14.66
N THR A 12 6.27 -15.45 -13.69
CA THR A 12 5.37 -15.43 -12.52
C THR A 12 6.16 -15.43 -11.23
N TRP A 13 5.69 -14.66 -10.25
CA TRP A 13 6.26 -14.61 -8.90
C TRP A 13 5.23 -14.96 -7.85
N THR A 14 5.62 -15.79 -6.90
CA THR A 14 4.83 -16.01 -5.68
C THR A 14 4.90 -14.78 -4.76
N PRO A 15 3.97 -14.62 -3.79
CA PRO A 15 4.07 -13.57 -2.79
C PRO A 15 5.42 -13.51 -2.06
N ASN A 16 6.03 -14.65 -1.75
CA ASN A 16 7.37 -14.70 -1.14
C ASN A 16 8.46 -14.09 -2.03
N GLN A 17 8.36 -14.30 -3.36
CA GLN A 17 9.30 -13.71 -4.32
C GLN A 17 9.07 -12.20 -4.47
N ILE A 18 7.82 -11.74 -4.39
CA ILE A 18 7.49 -10.32 -4.36
C ILE A 18 8.10 -9.65 -3.13
N VAL A 19 7.98 -10.29 -1.95
CA VAL A 19 8.62 -9.80 -0.73
C VAL A 19 10.14 -9.75 -0.86
N ALA A 20 10.77 -10.78 -1.43
CA ALA A 20 12.20 -10.80 -1.68
C ALA A 20 12.67 -9.67 -2.62
N HIS A 21 11.92 -9.41 -3.70
CA HIS A 21 12.17 -8.30 -4.62
C HIS A 21 12.08 -6.96 -3.90
N ASN A 22 11.01 -6.76 -3.12
CA ASN A 22 10.77 -5.51 -2.42
C ASN A 22 11.72 -5.30 -1.23
N LEU A 23 12.22 -6.37 -0.62
CA LEU A 23 13.28 -6.30 0.38
C LEU A 23 14.57 -5.72 -0.24
N SER A 24 14.93 -6.18 -1.44
CA SER A 24 16.06 -5.64 -2.19
C SER A 24 15.82 -4.16 -2.54
N LYS A 25 14.62 -3.80 -3.00
CA LYS A 25 14.24 -2.39 -3.25
C LYS A 25 14.31 -1.53 -1.99
N ALA A 26 13.79 -1.99 -0.85
CA ALA A 26 13.84 -1.28 0.42
C ALA A 26 15.29 -0.99 0.86
N ARG A 27 16.16 -2.00 0.73
CA ARG A 27 17.59 -1.84 0.99
C ARG A 27 18.24 -0.79 0.10
N LEU A 28 17.96 -0.83 -1.21
CA LEU A 28 18.48 0.15 -2.16
C LEU A 28 17.96 1.56 -1.89
N LEU A 29 16.68 1.72 -1.52
CA LEU A 29 16.09 3.01 -1.13
C LEU A 29 16.79 3.63 0.08
N ARG A 30 17.26 2.81 1.02
CA ARG A 30 18.04 3.26 2.19
C ARG A 30 19.53 3.44 1.90
N GLY A 31 20.00 3.06 0.70
CA GLY A 31 21.43 3.08 0.36
C GLY A 31 22.25 2.08 1.18
N TRP A 32 21.63 1.02 1.69
CA TRP A 32 22.27 0.07 2.60
C TRP A 32 22.96 -1.08 1.85
N THR A 33 24.08 -1.52 2.41
CA THR A 33 24.68 -2.83 2.11
C THR A 33 23.85 -3.94 2.77
N GLN A 34 24.01 -5.19 2.33
CA GLN A 34 23.35 -6.33 2.98
C GLN A 34 23.74 -6.43 4.46
N THR A 35 24.99 -6.12 4.80
CA THR A 35 25.49 -6.12 6.17
C THR A 35 24.78 -5.09 7.05
N GLN A 36 24.64 -3.85 6.57
CA GLN A 36 23.94 -2.79 7.30
C GLN A 36 22.45 -3.11 7.46
N ALA A 37 21.83 -3.66 6.42
CA ALA A 37 20.43 -4.06 6.47
C ALA A 37 20.20 -5.21 7.46
N ALA A 38 21.13 -6.18 7.54
CA ALA A 38 21.10 -7.24 8.55
C ALA A 38 21.24 -6.70 9.98
N GLU A 39 22.08 -5.69 10.20
CA GLU A 39 22.23 -5.00 11.50
C GLU A 39 20.95 -4.23 11.88
N ALA A 40 20.35 -3.53 10.92
CA ALA A 40 19.12 -2.79 11.16
C ALA A 40 17.93 -3.68 11.51
N LEU A 41 17.87 -4.91 10.96
CA LEU A 41 16.80 -5.86 11.22
C LEU A 41 17.00 -6.71 12.47
N GLU A 42 18.24 -6.88 12.94
CA GLU A 42 18.57 -7.74 14.09
C GLU A 42 17.69 -7.50 15.34
N PRO A 43 17.44 -6.25 15.79
CA PRO A 43 16.60 -6.01 16.97
C PRO A 43 15.13 -6.47 16.81
N TYR A 44 14.65 -6.59 15.58
CA TYR A 44 13.27 -6.93 15.27
C TYR A 44 13.09 -8.42 14.93
N LEU A 45 14.13 -9.04 14.39
CA LEU A 45 14.18 -10.47 14.12
C LEU A 45 14.63 -11.30 15.34
N GLY A 46 15.25 -10.64 16.33
CA GLY A 46 15.84 -11.29 17.52
C GLY A 46 17.16 -12.03 17.25
N THR A 47 17.59 -12.09 15.99
CA THR A 47 18.88 -12.63 15.57
C THR A 47 19.37 -11.93 14.32
N ARG A 48 20.69 -11.83 14.19
CA ARG A 48 21.30 -11.25 12.99
C ARG A 48 21.24 -12.23 11.84
N LEU A 49 20.69 -11.78 10.70
CA LEU A 49 20.70 -12.56 9.47
C LEU A 49 22.14 -12.75 8.98
N SER A 50 22.51 -14.00 8.71
CA SER A 50 23.81 -14.30 8.10
C SER A 50 23.86 -13.79 6.66
N PRO A 51 25.06 -13.48 6.12
CA PRO A 51 25.21 -13.07 4.71
C PRO A 51 24.60 -14.10 3.74
N ALA A 52 24.74 -15.39 4.03
CA ALA A 52 24.14 -16.46 3.24
C ALA A 52 22.61 -16.43 3.28
N SER A 53 22.02 -16.19 4.45
CA SER A 53 20.56 -16.09 4.60
C SER A 53 20.00 -14.86 3.89
N TRP A 54 20.67 -13.71 4.03
CA TRP A 54 20.34 -12.49 3.29
C TRP A 54 20.38 -12.71 1.78
N SER A 55 21.47 -13.28 1.30
CA SER A 55 21.68 -13.56 -0.11
C SER A 55 20.68 -14.57 -0.66
N ALA A 56 20.26 -15.56 0.15
CA ALA A 56 19.20 -16.50 -0.21
C ALA A 56 17.81 -15.84 -0.28
N MET A 57 17.52 -14.88 0.61
CA MET A 57 16.29 -14.08 0.50
C MET A 57 16.26 -13.29 -0.81
N GLU A 58 17.27 -12.46 -1.08
CA GLU A 58 17.27 -11.60 -2.27
C GLU A 58 17.22 -12.42 -3.58
N ARG A 59 17.91 -13.57 -3.66
CA ARG A 59 17.88 -14.45 -4.83
C ARG A 59 16.62 -15.30 -4.99
N SER A 60 15.64 -15.21 -4.07
CA SER A 60 14.40 -15.98 -4.21
C SER A 60 13.62 -15.60 -5.48
N VAL A 61 13.84 -14.39 -6.02
CA VAL A 61 13.26 -13.92 -7.29
C VAL A 61 13.74 -14.75 -8.51
N ASP A 62 14.92 -15.38 -8.45
CA ASP A 62 15.53 -16.12 -9.55
C ASP A 62 14.91 -17.53 -9.76
N GLY A 63 14.00 -17.95 -8.87
CA GLY A 63 13.19 -19.16 -9.04
C GLY A 63 13.87 -20.49 -8.69
N GLY A 64 15.11 -20.49 -8.21
CA GLY A 64 15.81 -21.72 -7.77
C GLY A 64 15.21 -22.32 -6.49
N ARG A 65 15.58 -21.76 -5.32
CA ARG A 65 14.98 -22.10 -4.03
C ARG A 65 14.33 -20.85 -3.47
N ILE A 66 13.01 -20.82 -3.45
CA ILE A 66 12.24 -19.72 -2.88
C ILE A 66 12.29 -19.88 -1.35
N ARG A 67 12.83 -18.87 -0.66
CA ARG A 67 12.75 -18.80 0.79
C ARG A 67 11.37 -18.32 1.20
N GLU A 68 10.76 -19.01 2.14
CA GLU A 68 9.53 -18.56 2.80
C GLU A 68 9.84 -17.38 3.71
N ILE A 69 8.97 -16.36 3.65
CA ILE A 69 8.98 -15.21 4.53
C ILE A 69 7.79 -15.33 5.49
N THR A 70 8.05 -15.23 6.78
CA THR A 70 7.00 -15.32 7.80
C THR A 70 6.30 -13.98 8.04
N ALA A 71 5.15 -14.01 8.71
CA ALA A 71 4.48 -12.79 9.17
C ALA A 71 5.37 -11.96 10.12
N ASP A 72 6.15 -12.64 10.99
CA ASP A 72 7.09 -11.98 11.89
C ASP A 72 8.20 -11.26 11.12
N GLU A 73 8.74 -11.89 10.07
CA GLU A 73 9.74 -11.29 9.19
C GLU A 73 9.16 -10.07 8.46
N LEU A 74 7.92 -10.15 7.94
CA LEU A 74 7.26 -9.00 7.30
C LEU A 74 7.12 -7.80 8.26
N VAL A 75 6.73 -8.04 9.51
CA VAL A 75 6.64 -6.98 10.53
C VAL A 75 8.03 -6.46 10.89
N ALA A 76 9.03 -7.33 10.99
CA ALA A 76 10.41 -6.92 11.25
C ALA A 76 10.96 -6.04 10.11
N PHE A 77 10.69 -6.39 8.85
CA PHE A 77 11.07 -5.59 7.69
C PHE A 77 10.40 -4.22 7.71
N ALA A 78 9.10 -4.17 7.98
CA ALA A 78 8.36 -2.91 8.11
C ALA A 78 8.97 -2.00 9.18
N ARG A 79 9.33 -2.56 10.34
CA ARG A 79 9.94 -1.81 11.44
C ARG A 79 11.37 -1.36 11.13
N GLY A 80 12.21 -2.24 10.59
CA GLY A 80 13.62 -1.91 10.36
C GLY A 80 13.89 -1.04 9.15
N PHE A 81 13.05 -1.13 8.11
CA PHE A 81 13.13 -0.24 6.95
C PHE A 81 12.20 0.98 7.07
N GLU A 82 11.41 1.09 8.13
CA GLU A 82 10.40 2.14 8.33
C GLU A 82 9.49 2.31 7.10
N LEU A 83 8.99 1.19 6.59
CA LEU A 83 8.07 1.12 5.46
C LEU A 83 6.82 0.33 5.87
N PRO A 84 5.63 0.62 5.33
CA PRO A 84 4.45 -0.16 5.66
C PRO A 84 4.60 -1.62 5.17
N VAL A 85 3.96 -2.57 5.85
CA VAL A 85 3.95 -3.99 5.41
C VAL A 85 3.47 -4.11 3.95
N GLY A 86 2.49 -3.30 3.55
CA GLY A 86 1.99 -3.25 2.18
C GLY A 86 3.06 -2.95 1.14
N PHE A 87 4.14 -2.22 1.49
CA PHE A 87 5.27 -1.99 0.58
C PHE A 87 5.93 -3.30 0.17
N PHE A 88 6.14 -4.23 1.11
CA PHE A 88 6.81 -5.51 0.84
C PHE A 88 5.93 -6.45 0.02
N LEU A 89 4.62 -6.34 0.14
CA LEU A 89 3.67 -7.12 -0.64
C LEU A 89 3.35 -6.48 -1.99
N THR A 90 3.74 -5.21 -2.22
CA THR A 90 3.37 -4.47 -3.43
C THR A 90 3.83 -5.22 -4.68
N PRO A 91 2.93 -5.57 -5.60
CA PRO A 91 3.29 -6.34 -6.78
C PRO A 91 4.26 -5.56 -7.68
N PRO A 92 5.05 -6.25 -8.50
CA PRO A 92 5.83 -5.60 -9.55
C PRO A 92 4.92 -4.73 -10.42
N SER A 93 5.45 -3.60 -10.89
CA SER A 93 4.68 -2.67 -11.72
C SER A 93 4.21 -3.35 -13.01
N ALA A 94 3.15 -2.83 -13.64
CA ALA A 94 2.64 -3.39 -14.89
C ALA A 94 3.72 -3.45 -16.00
N TRP A 95 4.71 -2.56 -15.96
CA TRP A 95 5.84 -2.54 -16.90
C TRP A 95 6.85 -3.67 -16.68
N GLU A 96 6.93 -4.22 -15.47
CA GLU A 96 7.78 -5.37 -15.18
C GLU A 96 7.21 -6.66 -15.77
N ASN A 97 5.98 -6.66 -16.31
CA ASN A 97 5.32 -7.79 -17.00
C ASN A 97 5.43 -9.13 -16.25
N HIS A 98 5.22 -9.11 -14.93
CA HIS A 98 5.13 -10.32 -14.10
C HIS A 98 3.70 -10.58 -13.64
N ALA A 99 3.26 -11.84 -13.62
CA ALA A 99 2.00 -12.22 -12.95
C ALA A 99 2.28 -12.75 -11.54
N VAL A 100 1.26 -12.76 -10.69
CA VAL A 100 1.36 -13.25 -9.32
C VAL A 100 0.90 -14.70 -9.26
N LYS A 101 1.75 -15.61 -8.78
CA LYS A 101 1.42 -17.04 -8.66
C LYS A 101 0.95 -17.39 -7.25
N THR A 102 -0.29 -17.82 -7.12
CA THR A 102 -0.87 -18.42 -5.91
C THR A 102 -1.37 -19.84 -6.20
N PRO A 103 -1.64 -20.68 -5.19
CA PRO A 103 -2.01 -22.09 -5.40
C PRO A 103 -3.23 -22.34 -6.29
N ASP A 104 -4.16 -21.39 -6.34
CA ASP A 104 -5.46 -21.45 -7.01
C ASP A 104 -5.47 -20.88 -8.45
N THR A 105 -4.40 -20.19 -8.86
CA THR A 105 -4.39 -19.38 -10.11
C THR A 105 -3.93 -20.11 -11.37
N GLY A 106 -3.56 -21.39 -11.25
CA GLY A 106 -3.12 -22.20 -12.39
C GLY A 106 -1.87 -21.65 -13.09
N GLU A 107 -1.81 -21.78 -14.42
CA GLU A 107 -0.66 -21.34 -15.23
C GLU A 107 -0.58 -19.83 -15.46
N HIS A 108 -1.69 -19.11 -15.35
CA HIS A 108 -1.78 -17.71 -15.75
C HIS A 108 -1.43 -16.74 -14.61
N GLY A 109 -1.63 -17.13 -13.35
CA GLY A 109 -1.45 -16.24 -12.21
C GLY A 109 -2.55 -15.17 -12.10
N LEU A 110 -2.50 -14.37 -11.04
CA LEU A 110 -3.26 -13.12 -10.93
C LEU A 110 -2.52 -11.99 -11.65
N GLU A 111 -3.29 -11.03 -12.16
CA GLU A 111 -2.73 -9.76 -12.57
C GLU A 111 -2.22 -8.99 -11.35
N PRO A 112 -1.10 -8.25 -11.47
CA PRO A 112 -0.57 -7.39 -10.40
C PRO A 112 -1.64 -6.52 -9.72
N ILE A 113 -2.59 -5.99 -10.48
CA ILE A 113 -3.63 -5.12 -9.93
C ILE A 113 -4.55 -5.85 -8.94
N GLU A 114 -4.79 -7.15 -9.13
CA GLU A 114 -5.62 -7.94 -8.23
C GLU A 114 -4.93 -8.13 -6.87
N LEU A 115 -3.63 -8.42 -6.86
CA LEU A 115 -2.87 -8.46 -5.61
C LEU A 115 -2.81 -7.07 -4.96
N PHE A 116 -2.70 -6.00 -5.76
CA PHE A 116 -2.70 -4.63 -5.24
C PHE A 116 -4.01 -4.30 -4.49
N ASP A 117 -5.15 -4.68 -5.05
CA ASP A 117 -6.47 -4.52 -4.41
C ASP A 117 -6.56 -5.28 -3.08
N HIS A 118 -5.96 -6.46 -2.97
CA HIS A 118 -5.90 -7.20 -1.71
C HIS A 118 -4.99 -6.56 -0.64
N ILE A 119 -4.02 -5.73 -1.03
CA ILE A 119 -3.08 -5.10 -0.11
C ILE A 119 -3.62 -3.78 0.43
N ILE A 120 -4.15 -2.94 -0.46
CA ILE A 120 -4.66 -1.61 -0.10
C ILE A 120 -6.13 -1.67 0.34
N GLY A 121 -6.85 -2.71 -0.10
CA GLY A 121 -8.28 -2.86 0.12
C GLY A 121 -9.11 -2.31 -1.05
N THR A 122 -10.34 -2.80 -1.15
CA THR A 122 -11.42 -2.30 -2.00
C THR A 122 -12.42 -1.54 -1.14
N ASP A 123 -13.37 -0.84 -1.76
CA ASP A 123 -14.40 -0.12 -1.00
C ASP A 123 -15.18 -1.05 -0.06
N GLU A 124 -15.46 -2.27 -0.50
CA GLU A 124 -16.12 -3.31 0.29
C GLU A 124 -15.24 -3.82 1.44
N SER A 125 -13.99 -4.23 1.16
CA SER A 125 -13.13 -4.79 2.22
C SER A 125 -12.67 -3.75 3.23
N LEU A 126 -12.53 -2.49 2.82
CA LEU A 126 -12.27 -1.37 3.73
C LEU A 126 -13.47 -1.09 4.64
N ALA A 127 -14.70 -1.18 4.15
CA ALA A 127 -15.90 -0.97 4.96
C ALA A 127 -16.03 -2.05 6.07
N GLU A 128 -15.78 -3.32 5.73
CA GLU A 128 -15.75 -4.41 6.71
C GLU A 128 -14.65 -4.20 7.76
N TRP A 129 -13.45 -3.81 7.31
CA TRP A 129 -12.35 -3.56 8.24
C TRP A 129 -12.61 -2.35 9.14
N GLU A 130 -13.23 -1.30 8.62
CA GLU A 130 -13.67 -0.15 9.40
C GLU A 130 -14.68 -0.57 10.48
N GLN A 131 -15.67 -1.40 10.13
CA GLN A 131 -16.63 -1.91 11.11
C GLN A 131 -15.95 -2.75 12.20
N TYR A 132 -14.98 -3.59 11.82
CA TYR A 132 -14.20 -4.34 12.79
C TYR A 132 -13.41 -3.42 13.73
N LEU A 133 -12.77 -2.36 13.21
CA LEU A 133 -12.03 -1.40 14.02
C LEU A 133 -12.95 -0.59 14.94
N LYS A 134 -14.17 -0.27 14.52
CA LYS A 134 -15.21 0.36 15.36
C LYS A 134 -15.64 -0.50 16.53
N SER A 135 -15.45 -1.82 16.44
CA SER A 135 -15.71 -2.74 17.55
C SER A 135 -14.60 -2.75 18.60
N TRP A 136 -13.42 -2.20 18.29
CA TRP A 136 -12.33 -2.16 19.26
C TRP A 136 -12.73 -1.28 20.43
N PRO A 137 -12.38 -1.65 21.67
CA PRO A 137 -12.66 -0.81 22.80
C PRO A 137 -11.99 0.55 22.55
N ALA A 138 -12.79 1.63 22.63
CA ALA A 138 -12.22 2.96 22.71
C ALA A 138 -11.15 2.94 23.81
N PRO A 139 -9.99 3.61 23.63
CA PRO A 139 -8.89 3.63 24.60
C PRO A 139 -9.36 4.13 25.97
N GLY A 140 -9.95 3.24 26.75
CA GLY A 140 -10.37 3.45 28.11
C GLY A 140 -9.14 3.28 28.98
N HIS A 141 -8.99 4.16 29.97
CA HIS A 141 -7.99 4.02 31.00
C HIS A 141 -8.06 2.61 31.61
N THR A 142 -7.09 1.75 31.31
CA THR A 142 -6.92 0.52 32.09
C THR A 142 -6.30 0.95 33.41
N ALA A 143 -7.16 1.36 34.33
CA ALA A 143 -6.84 1.58 35.73
C ALA A 143 -6.66 0.21 36.38
N SER A 144 -5.44 -0.13 36.77
CA SER A 144 -5.22 -1.25 37.68
C SER A 144 -5.32 -0.73 39.10
N ILE A 145 -6.23 -1.29 39.89
CA ILE A 145 -6.33 -0.98 41.32
C ILE A 145 -5.44 -1.98 42.05
N ALA A 146 -4.36 -1.49 42.64
CA ALA A 146 -3.52 -2.30 43.50
C ALA A 146 -4.28 -2.71 44.77
N PRO A 147 -3.89 -3.80 45.47
CA PRO A 147 -4.59 -4.29 46.66
C PRO A 147 -4.68 -3.27 47.82
N ASP A 148 -3.84 -2.25 47.81
CA ASP A 148 -3.81 -1.12 48.76
C ASP A 148 -4.74 0.05 48.36
N GLY A 149 -5.51 -0.11 47.28
CA GLY A 149 -6.41 0.92 46.75
C GLY A 149 -5.72 1.95 45.84
N ALA A 150 -4.41 1.83 45.58
CA ALA A 150 -3.74 2.74 44.66
C ALA A 150 -4.17 2.48 43.21
N VAL A 151 -4.75 3.50 42.58
CA VAL A 151 -5.10 3.46 41.16
C VAL A 151 -3.84 3.73 40.34
N ALA A 152 -3.23 2.68 39.80
CA ALA A 152 -2.16 2.80 38.82
C ALA A 152 -2.77 2.97 37.44
N ASN A 153 -2.71 4.21 36.92
CA ASN A 153 -3.13 4.51 35.56
C ASN A 153 -2.09 3.93 34.59
N SER A 154 -2.40 2.82 33.90
CA SER A 154 -1.45 2.25 32.94
C SER A 154 -1.34 3.18 31.72
N ARG A 155 -0.14 3.75 31.54
CA ARG A 155 0.16 4.89 30.63
C ARG A 155 0.24 4.54 29.14
N ARG A 156 -0.70 3.77 28.59
CA ARG A 156 -0.82 3.67 27.13
C ARG A 156 -2.17 4.22 26.71
N ILE A 157 -2.20 5.54 26.52
CA ILE A 157 -3.23 6.16 25.69
C ILE A 157 -2.95 5.63 24.28
N GLN A 158 -3.75 4.66 23.84
CA GLN A 158 -3.77 4.31 22.43
C GLN A 158 -4.56 5.42 21.75
N GLU A 159 -4.00 6.07 20.73
CA GLU A 159 -4.78 7.03 19.96
C GLU A 159 -5.86 6.29 19.18
N ASP A 160 -6.95 7.01 18.87
CA ASP A 160 -7.98 6.50 17.98
C ASP A 160 -7.34 6.03 16.66
N VAL A 161 -7.62 4.79 16.28
CA VAL A 161 -7.07 4.16 15.08
C VAL A 161 -7.90 4.45 13.84
N HIS A 162 -9.17 4.84 13.98
CA HIS A 162 -10.07 5.09 12.84
C HIS A 162 -9.54 6.14 11.86
N PRO A 163 -8.97 7.29 12.32
CA PRO A 163 -8.40 8.27 11.40
C PRO A 163 -7.27 7.70 10.51
N ARG A 164 -6.62 6.60 10.93
CA ARG A 164 -5.51 5.98 10.19
C ARG A 164 -5.98 5.23 8.93
N LEU A 165 -7.26 4.83 8.87
CA LEU A 165 -7.86 4.20 7.68
C LEU A 165 -8.00 5.16 6.51
N ALA A 166 -8.02 6.46 6.76
CA ALA A 166 -8.03 7.46 5.70
C ALA A 166 -6.77 7.36 4.81
N GLY A 167 -5.66 6.82 5.33
CA GLY A 167 -4.42 6.64 4.57
C GLY A 167 -4.57 5.70 3.36
N PRO A 168 -4.89 4.41 3.56
CA PRO A 168 -5.12 3.47 2.45
C PRO A 168 -6.20 3.93 1.47
N ALA A 169 -7.34 4.43 1.97
CA ALA A 169 -8.43 4.94 1.13
C ALA A 169 -7.99 6.15 0.29
N ALA A 170 -7.29 7.11 0.88
CA ALA A 170 -6.76 8.27 0.16
C ALA A 170 -5.66 7.89 -0.84
N LEU A 171 -4.81 6.91 -0.52
CA LEU A 171 -3.81 6.40 -1.45
C LEU A 171 -4.49 5.75 -2.67
N ARG A 172 -5.48 4.90 -2.47
CA ARG A 172 -6.29 4.30 -3.54
C ARG A 172 -6.94 5.38 -4.41
N ALA A 173 -7.60 6.36 -3.79
CA ALA A 173 -8.24 7.47 -4.51
C ALA A 173 -7.23 8.25 -5.36
N ARG A 174 -6.05 8.61 -4.81
CA ARG A 174 -5.01 9.32 -5.56
C ARG A 174 -4.52 8.51 -6.77
N LEU A 175 -4.33 7.21 -6.62
CA LEU A 175 -3.87 6.34 -7.71
C LEU A 175 -4.93 6.18 -8.81
N LEU A 176 -6.20 6.02 -8.45
CA LEU A 176 -7.30 5.96 -9.42
C LEU A 176 -7.45 7.28 -10.20
N ILE A 177 -7.40 8.41 -9.51
CA ILE A 177 -7.47 9.72 -10.17
C ILE A 177 -6.25 9.93 -11.07
N GLN A 178 -5.05 9.51 -10.65
CA GLN A 178 -3.84 9.58 -11.47
C GLN A 178 -3.94 8.70 -12.71
N GLN A 179 -4.52 7.51 -12.61
CA GLN A 179 -4.76 6.64 -13.76
C GLN A 179 -5.74 7.27 -14.76
N GLN A 180 -6.81 7.90 -14.25
CA GLN A 180 -7.87 8.45 -15.09
C GLN A 180 -7.49 9.80 -15.72
N PHE A 181 -6.75 10.65 -15.01
CA PHE A 181 -6.49 12.03 -15.41
C PHE A 181 -5.01 12.38 -15.58
N GLY A 182 -4.09 11.46 -15.25
CA GLY A 182 -2.66 11.73 -15.27
C GLY A 182 -2.24 12.64 -14.11
N ASP A 183 -1.79 13.86 -14.41
CA ASP A 183 -1.38 14.83 -13.40
C ASP A 183 -2.60 15.33 -12.59
N LEU A 184 -2.63 15.00 -11.29
CA LEU A 184 -3.71 15.36 -10.37
C LEU A 184 -3.90 16.87 -10.25
N ASP A 185 -2.82 17.64 -10.25
CA ASP A 185 -2.89 19.09 -10.16
C ASP A 185 -3.43 19.67 -11.46
N ALA A 186 -3.09 19.07 -12.60
CA ALA A 186 -3.67 19.44 -13.89
C ALA A 186 -5.16 19.10 -13.97
N ALA A 187 -5.55 17.91 -13.51
CA ALA A 187 -6.94 17.47 -13.46
C ALA A 187 -7.80 18.41 -12.61
N ARG A 188 -7.31 18.76 -11.42
CA ARG A 188 -7.95 19.73 -10.53
C ARG A 188 -8.14 21.08 -11.21
N ARG A 189 -7.10 21.63 -11.86
CA ARG A 189 -7.21 22.90 -12.60
C ARG A 189 -8.21 22.85 -13.74
N VAL A 190 -8.40 21.69 -14.39
CA VAL A 190 -9.43 21.52 -15.43
C VAL A 190 -10.82 21.52 -14.81
N LEU A 191 -11.03 20.76 -13.74
CA LEU A 191 -12.31 20.69 -13.04
C LEU A 191 -12.72 22.04 -12.43
N GLU A 192 -11.79 22.78 -11.84
CA GLU A 192 -12.04 24.14 -11.33
C GLU A 192 -12.48 25.08 -12.44
N ARG A 193 -11.79 25.07 -13.60
CA ARG A 193 -12.19 25.87 -14.76
C ARG A 193 -13.56 25.49 -15.32
N LEU A 194 -13.87 24.19 -15.32
CA LEU A 194 -15.17 23.70 -15.80
C LEU A 194 -16.30 24.08 -14.84
N ALA A 195 -16.06 24.01 -13.53
CA ALA A 195 -16.98 24.48 -12.50
C ALA A 195 -17.27 25.98 -12.66
N THR A 196 -16.22 26.80 -12.81
CA THR A 196 -16.38 28.24 -13.07
C THR A 196 -17.16 28.53 -14.36
N ALA A 197 -16.91 27.80 -15.44
CA ALA A 197 -17.64 27.98 -16.70
C ALA A 197 -19.12 27.58 -16.57
N LEU A 198 -19.43 26.53 -15.79
CA LEU A 198 -20.81 26.13 -15.52
C LEU A 198 -21.53 27.13 -14.61
N GLU A 199 -20.84 27.72 -13.63
CA GLU A 199 -21.38 28.83 -12.83
C GLU A 199 -21.72 30.04 -13.71
N GLN A 200 -20.85 30.39 -14.67
CA GLN A 200 -21.10 31.48 -15.63
C GLN A 200 -22.27 31.19 -16.59
N LEU A 201 -22.46 29.92 -16.97
CA LEU A 201 -23.61 29.51 -17.80
C LEU A 201 -24.92 29.40 -16.99
N GLY A 202 -24.81 29.20 -15.68
CA GLY A 202 -25.93 29.07 -14.75
C GLY A 202 -26.42 30.40 -14.17
N ASP A 203 -25.75 31.51 -14.48
CA ASP A 203 -26.14 32.87 -14.07
C ASP A 203 -26.80 33.61 -15.25
N PRO A 204 -28.14 33.53 -15.40
CA PRO A 204 -28.86 34.12 -16.53
C PRO A 204 -28.88 35.66 -16.51
N ASP A 205 -28.42 36.31 -15.42
CA ASP A 205 -28.55 37.77 -15.23
C ASP A 205 -27.27 38.56 -15.56
N ALA A 206 -26.17 37.91 -15.95
CA ALA A 206 -24.93 38.60 -16.30
C ALA A 206 -24.98 39.39 -17.63
N GLU A 207 -25.92 39.06 -18.53
CA GLU A 207 -26.11 39.78 -19.81
C GLU A 207 -27.15 40.92 -19.72
N ALA A 208 -27.94 41.00 -18.65
CA ALA A 208 -29.03 41.98 -18.55
C ALA A 208 -28.58 43.36 -18.00
N THR A 209 -27.38 43.46 -17.40
CA THR A 209 -26.97 44.70 -16.70
C THR A 209 -26.24 45.72 -17.59
N ASP A 210 -25.90 45.38 -18.84
CA ASP A 210 -25.19 46.30 -19.76
C ASP A 210 -26.11 47.05 -20.74
N VAL A 211 -27.41 46.72 -20.81
CA VAL A 211 -28.33 47.36 -21.77
C VAL A 211 -29.08 48.59 -21.19
N GLU A 212 -29.07 48.80 -19.87
CA GLU A 212 -29.80 49.91 -19.22
C GLU A 212 -28.97 51.18 -18.94
N LYS A 213 -27.72 51.27 -19.41
CA LYS A 213 -26.88 52.49 -19.21
C LYS A 213 -26.83 53.47 -20.39
N GLU A 214 -27.57 53.22 -21.47
CA GLU A 214 -27.75 54.19 -22.56
C GLU A 214 -29.24 54.48 -22.79
N GLN A 215 -29.84 55.26 -21.89
CA GLN A 215 -31.02 56.09 -22.18
C GLN A 215 -30.74 57.54 -21.78
#